data_AF-A0A847N6J1-F1
#
_entry.id   AF-A0A847N6J1-F1
#
_cell.length_a   1.000
_cell.length_b   1.000
_cell.length_c   1.000
_cell.angle_alpha   90.00
_cell.angle_beta   90.00
_cell.angle_gamma   90.00
#
_symmetry.space_group_name_H-M   'P 1'
#
loop_
_entity.id
_entity.type
_entity.pdbx_description
1 polymer ?
#
loop_
_entity_poly.entity_id
_entity_poly.type
_entity_poly.pdbx_seq_one_letter_code
_entity_poly.pdbx_strand_id
1 'polypeptide(L)'
;MSGIFLINKEKGMTSFDVIYHLRKKFNIKKIGHTGTLDPFATGLLIVCFNKATKLSFLFEDLDKAYEGRIIFDYLYDTYDVTGKIVDEKKTIITQDQLT
;
A
#
# COMPACT_ATOMS: atom_id res chain seq x y z
N MET A 1 -19.82 -0.50 18.25
CA MET A 1 -19.32 -1.63 17.44
C MET A 1 -17.79 -1.58 17.36
N SER A 2 -17.11 -2.72 17.31
CA SER A 2 -15.66 -2.82 17.01
C SER A 2 -15.47 -3.90 15.95
N GLY A 3 -14.43 -3.80 15.13
CA GLY A 3 -14.21 -4.79 14.07
C GLY A 3 -13.08 -4.42 13.13
N ILE A 4 -13.08 -5.10 11.98
CA ILE A 4 -12.05 -5.00 10.94
C ILE A 4 -12.76 -4.78 9.61
N PHE A 5 -12.28 -3.82 8.82
CA PHE A 5 -12.64 -3.67 7.41
C PHE A 5 -11.50 -4.22 6.55
N LEU A 6 -11.88 -4.97 5.52
CA LEU A 6 -10.98 -5.37 4.44
C LEU A 6 -11.31 -4.50 3.24
N ILE A 7 -10.46 -3.50 2.99
CA ILE A 7 -10.70 -2.52 1.93
C ILE A 7 -9.83 -2.86 0.73
N ASN A 8 -10.40 -2.89 -0.46
CA ASN A 8 -9.61 -2.78 -1.67
C ASN A 8 -9.32 -1.28 -1.92
N LYS A 9 -8.13 -0.81 -1.54
CA LYS A 9 -7.71 0.58 -1.72
C LYS A 9 -7.59 0.88 -3.21
N GLU A 10 -8.27 1.93 -3.66
CA GLU A 10 -8.15 2.41 -5.03
C GLU A 10 -6.83 3.17 -5.25
N LYS A 11 -6.42 3.25 -6.52
CA LYS A 11 -5.25 4.02 -6.94
C LYS A 11 -5.52 5.51 -6.77
N GLY A 12 -4.50 6.26 -6.36
CA GLY A 12 -4.56 7.70 -6.12
C GLY A 12 -4.96 8.09 -4.70
N MET A 13 -5.52 7.16 -3.92
CA MET A 13 -5.80 7.39 -2.50
C MET A 13 -4.60 7.03 -1.64
N THR A 14 -4.27 7.86 -0.65
CA THR A 14 -3.38 7.46 0.43
C THR A 14 -4.09 6.45 1.34
N SER A 15 -3.32 5.67 2.10
CA SER A 15 -3.90 4.80 3.14
C SER A 15 -4.67 5.62 4.20
N PHE A 16 -4.24 6.85 4.47
CA PHE A 16 -4.91 7.75 5.41
C PHE A 16 -6.24 8.30 4.87
N ASP A 17 -6.37 8.53 3.57
CA ASP A 17 -7.65 8.95 2.98
C ASP A 17 -8.73 7.90 3.24
N VAL A 18 -8.41 6.61 3.06
CA VAL A 18 -9.33 5.52 3.41
C VAL A 18 -9.77 5.59 4.87
N ILE A 19 -8.82 5.80 5.78
CA ILE A 19 -9.11 5.97 7.21
C ILE A 19 -10.06 7.15 7.44
N TYR A 20 -9.78 8.30 6.83
CA TYR A 20 -10.60 9.49 6.94
C TYR A 20 -12.05 9.25 6.45
N HIS A 21 -12.19 8.63 5.27
CA HIS A 21 -13.50 8.30 4.70
C HIS A 21 -14.30 7.34 5.58
N LEU A 22 -13.69 6.24 6.05
CA LEU A 22 -14.35 5.28 6.93
C LEU A 22 -14.73 5.90 8.27
N ARG A 23 -13.83 6.70 8.85
CA ARG A 23 -14.06 7.38 10.12
C ARG A 23 -15.29 8.28 10.06
N LYS A 24 -15.37 9.10 9.00
CA LYS A 24 -16.48 10.03 8.78
C LYS A 24 -17.78 9.30 8.46
N LYS A 25 -17.73 8.30 7.57
CA LYS A 25 -18.92 7.55 7.12
C LYS A 25 -19.60 6.77 8.25
N PHE A 26 -18.80 6.20 9.17
CA PHE A 26 -19.29 5.32 10.23
C PHE A 26 -19.20 5.94 11.64
N ASN A 27 -18.88 7.23 11.76
CA ASN A 27 -18.72 7.95 13.03
C ASN A 27 -17.80 7.22 14.04
N ILE A 28 -16.65 6.76 13.56
CA ILE A 28 -15.74 5.92 14.34
C ILE A 28 -14.78 6.79 15.16
N LYS A 29 -14.67 6.54 16.47
CA LYS A 29 -13.79 7.30 17.35
C LYS A 29 -12.31 6.95 17.16
N LYS A 30 -11.98 5.64 17.18
CA LYS A 30 -10.61 5.12 17.04
C LYS A 30 -10.53 4.17 15.84
N ILE A 31 -9.61 4.42 14.92
CA ILE A 31 -9.45 3.65 13.67
C ILE A 31 -7.98 3.71 13.23
N GLY A 32 -7.47 2.65 12.61
CA GLY A 32 -6.12 2.61 12.05
C GLY A 32 -5.95 1.43 11.08
N HIS A 33 -5.04 1.56 10.11
CA HIS A 33 -4.66 0.46 9.23
C HIS A 33 -3.48 -0.32 9.80
N THR A 34 -3.26 -1.55 9.32
CA THR A 34 -2.19 -2.45 9.80
C THR A 34 -1.01 -2.57 8.83
N GLY A 35 -0.99 -1.74 7.78
CA GLY A 35 0.09 -1.65 6.81
C GLY A 35 -0.22 -0.53 5.83
N THR A 36 0.79 0.24 5.43
CA THR A 36 0.61 1.33 4.48
C THR A 36 0.73 0.80 3.06
N LEU A 37 -0.19 1.21 2.19
CA LEU A 37 -0.05 1.10 0.74
C LEU A 37 0.20 2.48 0.15
N ASP A 38 1.17 2.56 -0.76
CA ASP A 38 1.49 3.78 -1.50
C ASP A 38 0.29 4.29 -2.32
N PRO A 39 0.22 5.60 -2.61
CA PRO A 39 -0.89 6.16 -3.35
C PRO A 39 -1.11 5.49 -4.71
N PHE A 40 -0.05 5.13 -5.42
CA PHE A 40 -0.16 4.51 -6.74
C PHE A 40 -0.55 3.02 -6.71
N ALA A 41 -0.38 2.37 -5.56
CA ALA A 41 -0.71 0.96 -5.37
C ALA A 41 -2.21 0.77 -5.13
N THR A 42 -2.71 -0.41 -5.49
CA THR A 42 -4.07 -0.87 -5.19
C THR A 42 -4.02 -2.15 -4.37
N GLY A 43 -5.13 -2.53 -3.75
CA GLY A 43 -5.26 -3.84 -3.12
C GLY A 43 -5.64 -3.77 -1.64
N LEU A 44 -5.39 -4.86 -0.92
CA LEU A 44 -5.90 -5.05 0.43
C LEU A 44 -5.27 -4.09 1.44
N LEU A 45 -6.11 -3.23 2.03
CA LEU A 45 -5.81 -2.42 3.21
C LEU A 45 -6.69 -2.89 4.38
N ILE A 46 -6.07 -3.52 5.37
CA ILE A 46 -6.75 -4.00 6.58
C ILE A 46 -6.87 -2.82 7.56
N VAL A 47 -8.10 -2.53 7.99
CA VAL A 47 -8.41 -1.40 8.88
C VAL A 47 -9.13 -1.89 10.13
N CYS A 48 -8.52 -1.70 11.29
CA CYS A 48 -9.09 -2.03 12.58
C CYS A 48 -9.78 -0.80 13.19
N PHE A 49 -10.89 -1.00 13.91
CA PHE A 49 -11.59 0.09 14.59
C PHE A 49 -12.07 -0.24 16.01
N ASN A 50 -12.14 0.81 16.82
CA ASN A 50 -12.46 0.81 18.24
C ASN A 50 -11.63 -0.23 19.02
N LYS A 51 -12.24 -1.20 19.71
CA LYS A 51 -11.48 -2.18 20.51
C LYS A 51 -10.59 -3.08 19.64
N ALA A 52 -10.96 -3.30 18.38
CA ALA A 52 -10.21 -4.16 17.47
C ALA A 52 -8.86 -3.57 17.05
N THR A 53 -8.61 -2.27 17.24
CA THR A 53 -7.27 -1.70 16.98
C THR A 53 -6.19 -2.32 17.87
N LYS A 54 -6.56 -2.94 19.00
CA LYS A 54 -5.63 -3.68 19.86
C LYS A 54 -5.09 -4.95 19.20
N LEU A 55 -5.69 -5.38 18.09
CA LEU A 55 -5.32 -6.58 17.33
C LEU A 55 -4.44 -6.27 16.11
N SER A 56 -4.00 -5.02 15.91
CA SER A 56 -3.23 -4.63 14.70
C SER A 56 -1.94 -5.45 14.55
N PHE A 57 -1.27 -5.72 15.67
CA PHE A 57 -0.05 -6.52 15.73
C PHE A 57 -0.19 -7.91 15.09
N LEU A 58 -1.40 -8.50 15.11
CA LEU A 58 -1.64 -9.79 14.47
C LEU A 58 -1.53 -9.76 12.95
N PHE A 59 -1.64 -8.57 12.34
CA PHE A 59 -1.60 -8.38 10.89
C PHE A 59 -0.28 -7.77 10.43
N GLU A 60 0.40 -7.01 11.29
CA GLU A 60 1.68 -6.37 10.99
C GLU A 60 2.77 -7.40 10.65
N ASP A 61 2.77 -8.57 11.31
CA ASP A 61 3.77 -9.63 11.14
C ASP A 61 3.40 -10.73 10.12
N LEU A 62 2.21 -10.66 9.51
CA LEU A 62 1.82 -11.64 8.50
C LEU A 62 2.65 -11.52 7.23
N ASP A 63 2.71 -12.59 6.44
CA ASP A 63 3.23 -12.49 5.08
C ASP A 63 2.29 -11.64 4.22
N LYS A 64 2.88 -10.91 3.26
CA LYS A 64 2.15 -10.14 2.25
C LYS A 64 2.61 -10.54 0.86
N ALA A 65 1.65 -10.69 -0.04
CA ALA A 65 1.90 -10.96 -1.45
C ALA A 65 1.59 -9.71 -2.26
N TYR A 66 2.44 -9.43 -3.25
CA TYR A 66 2.31 -8.28 -4.13
C TYR A 66 2.44 -8.75 -5.58
N GLU A 67 1.68 -8.11 -6.45
CA GLU A 67 1.84 -8.21 -7.90
C GLU A 67 2.21 -6.83 -8.43
N GLY A 68 3.25 -6.79 -9.27
CA GLY A 68 3.78 -5.53 -9.78
C GLY A 68 4.55 -5.73 -11.07
N ARG A 69 4.87 -4.60 -11.71
CA ARG A 69 5.73 -4.55 -12.89
C ARG A 69 6.91 -3.67 -12.58
N ILE A 70 8.10 -4.18 -12.87
CA ILE A 70 9.35 -3.43 -12.80
C ILE A 70 9.69 -2.96 -14.20
N ILE A 71 10.11 -1.70 -14.31
CA ILE A 71 10.65 -1.13 -15.54
C ILE A 71 12.15 -1.01 -15.31
N PHE A 72 12.93 -1.70 -16.15
CA PHE A 72 14.39 -1.60 -16.09
C PHE A 72 14.88 -0.28 -16.70
N ASP A 73 16.19 -0.03 -16.61
CA ASP A 73 16.90 1.10 -17.22
C ASP A 73 16.61 2.50 -16.65
N TYR A 74 15.57 2.67 -15.85
CA TYR A 74 15.20 3.94 -15.24
C TYR A 74 15.33 3.92 -13.71
N LEU A 75 15.97 4.95 -13.16
CA LEU A 75 15.98 5.23 -11.73
C LEU A 75 15.10 6.44 -11.42
N TYR A 76 14.05 6.22 -10.63
CA TYR A 76 13.17 7.28 -10.12
C TYR A 76 13.61 7.69 -8.71
N ASP A 77 13.50 8.97 -8.37
CA ASP A 77 13.81 9.50 -7.03
C ASP A 77 12.91 8.92 -5.91
N THR A 78 11.68 8.52 -6.23
CA THR A 78 10.75 7.83 -5.33
C THR A 78 10.82 6.30 -5.45
N TYR A 79 11.70 5.77 -6.28
CA TYR A 79 11.77 4.34 -6.64
C TYR A 79 10.49 3.76 -7.25
N ASP A 80 9.58 4.61 -7.72
CA ASP A 80 8.38 4.21 -8.46
C ASP A 80 8.07 5.20 -9.59
N VAL A 81 7.08 4.86 -10.41
CA VAL A 81 6.69 5.64 -11.60
C VAL A 81 6.04 7.00 -11.29
N THR A 82 5.85 7.36 -10.02
CA THR A 82 5.30 8.66 -9.63
C THR A 82 6.36 9.74 -9.40
N GLY A 83 7.62 9.32 -9.27
CA GLY A 83 8.76 10.21 -9.11
C GLY A 83 9.29 10.81 -10.42
N LYS A 84 10.42 11.50 -10.30
CA LYS A 84 11.21 12.00 -11.44
C LYS A 84 12.36 11.04 -11.73
N ILE A 85 12.66 10.85 -13.02
CA ILE A 85 13.85 10.10 -13.45
C ILE A 85 15.09 10.91 -13.04
N VAL A 86 16.00 10.28 -12.31
CA VAL A 86 17.27 10.85 -11.87
C VAL A 86 18.48 10.19 -12.52
N ASP A 87 18.32 8.99 -13.08
CA ASP A 87 19.33 8.30 -13.88
C ASP A 87 18.64 7.41 -14.93
N GLU A 88 19.28 7.26 -16.09
CA GLU A 88 18.84 6.38 -17.19
C GLU A 88 20.06 5.68 -17.78
N LYS A 89 19.98 4.35 -17.92
CA LYS A 89 21.02 3.53 -18.55
C LYS A 89 20.38 2.63 -19.57
N LYS A 90 20.89 2.61 -20.81
CA LYS A 90 20.40 1.66 -21.82
C LYS A 90 21.14 0.34 -21.67
N THR A 91 20.45 -0.68 -21.18
CA THR A 91 21.03 -2.01 -20.99
C THR A 91 20.29 -3.01 -21.86
N ILE A 92 21.04 -3.83 -22.60
CA ILE A 92 20.44 -5.01 -23.25
C ILE A 92 20.30 -6.07 -22.16
N ILE A 93 19.09 -6.24 -21.65
CA ILE A 93 18.77 -7.26 -20.65
C ILE A 93 18.31 -8.52 -21.37
N THR A 94 18.99 -9.64 -21.12
CA THR A 94 18.56 -10.96 -21.59
C THR A 94 17.77 -11.69 -20.51
N GLN A 95 16.92 -12.64 -20.91
CA GLN A 95 16.12 -13.42 -19.97
C GLN A 95 16.99 -14.18 -18.95
N ASP A 96 18.14 -14.69 -19.39
CA ASP A 96 19.11 -15.42 -18.54
C ASP A 96 19.70 -14.57 -17.41
N GLN A 97 19.62 -13.24 -17.50
CA GLN A 97 20.09 -12.32 -16.46
C GLN A 97 19.03 -12.05 -15.37
N LEU A 98 17.78 -12.49 -15.59
CA LEU A 98 16.64 -12.26 -14.69
C LEU A 98 16.29 -13.48 -13.82
N THR A 99 16.98 -14.60 -14.03
CA THR A 99 16.79 -15.90 -13.33
C THR A 99 18.07 -16.35 -12.67
#